data_AF-A0A9X3LDF3-F1
#
_entry.id   AF-A0A9X3LDF3-F1
#
_cell.length_a   1.000
_cell.length_b   1.000
_cell.length_c   1.000
_cell.angle_alpha   90.00
_cell.angle_beta   90.00
_cell.angle_gamma   90.00
#
_symmetry.space_group_name_H-M   'P 1'
#
loop_
_entity.id
_entity.type
_entity.pdbx_description
1 polymer ?
#
loop_
_entity_poly.entity_id
_entity_poly.type
_entity_poly.pdbx_seq_one_letter_code
_entity_poly.pdbx_strand_id
1 'polypeptide(L)'
;MRANYLRAWFLLLFVVIFFHSGMTIAYNLPMTPFKQKFEPFISSYINPLFQQTWTLFAPTPANTNNNLQVKIYFEEEGHKNVSDWISITDIFNKQASKSYSHPYHNFSGTLIQMESLILGPAISLDNETIESPEFPKNMFNEYPYLETIYQFANVIVKQKYENAHSIQLRYSIEYFPEYGDQGEATKYEHINLPIIELKSLMKGNN
;
A
#
# COMPACT_ATOMS: atom_id res chain seq x y z
N MET A 1 -17.36 35.16 -33.95
CA MET A 1 -16.26 34.29 -33.45
C MET A 1 -16.39 33.93 -31.97
N ARG A 2 -16.43 34.89 -31.02
CA ARG A 2 -16.56 34.60 -29.56
C ARG A 2 -17.71 33.67 -29.17
N ALA A 3 -18.89 33.82 -29.78
CA ALA A 3 -20.06 32.97 -29.49
C ALA A 3 -19.88 31.49 -29.85
N ASN A 4 -19.09 31.18 -30.88
CA ASN A 4 -18.85 29.80 -31.30
C ASN A 4 -17.88 29.10 -30.34
N TYR A 5 -16.87 29.83 -29.83
CA TYR A 5 -15.97 29.31 -28.80
C TYR A 5 -16.70 29.06 -27.49
N LEU A 6 -17.60 29.95 -27.07
CA LEU A 6 -18.43 29.76 -25.88
C LEU A 6 -19.33 28.53 -26.00
N ARG A 7 -19.96 28.32 -27.15
CA ARG A 7 -20.79 27.13 -27.41
C ARG A 7 -19.95 25.85 -27.40
N ALA A 8 -18.79 25.86 -28.05
CA ALA A 8 -17.87 24.72 -28.03
C ALA A 8 -17.39 24.38 -26.61
N TRP A 9 -17.05 25.41 -25.82
CA TRP A 9 -16.68 25.26 -24.41
C TRP A 9 -17.82 24.68 -23.56
N PHE A 10 -19.04 25.17 -23.76
CA PHE A 10 -20.20 24.68 -23.04
C PHE A 10 -20.48 23.20 -23.38
N LEU A 11 -20.40 22.83 -24.66
CA LEU A 11 -20.55 21.44 -25.09
C LEU A 11 -19.45 20.54 -24.50
N LEU A 12 -18.20 21.02 -24.47
CA LEU A 12 -17.10 20.29 -23.86
C LEU A 12 -17.36 20.04 -22.37
N LEU A 13 -17.70 21.09 -21.62
CA LEU A 13 -18.01 20.98 -20.18
C LEU A 13 -19.20 20.05 -19.93
N PHE A 14 -20.24 20.14 -20.75
CA PHE A 14 -21.40 19.27 -20.67
C PHE A 14 -21.01 17.80 -20.86
N VAL A 15 -20.21 17.48 -21.88
CA VAL A 15 -19.70 16.12 -22.12
C VAL A 15 -18.88 15.62 -20.93
N VAL A 16 -17.98 16.45 -20.38
CA VAL A 16 -17.15 16.08 -19.23
C VAL A 16 -18.00 15.79 -18.00
N ILE A 17 -18.99 16.64 -17.70
CA ILE A 17 -19.87 16.46 -16.54
C ILE A 17 -20.70 15.19 -16.70
N PHE A 18 -21.34 14.99 -17.86
CA PHE A 18 -22.15 13.80 -18.11
C PHE A 18 -21.33 12.52 -18.03
N PHE A 19 -20.14 12.52 -18.60
CA PHE A 19 -19.23 11.39 -18.51
C PHE A 19 -18.84 11.11 -17.05
N HIS A 20 -18.38 12.12 -16.32
CA HIS A 20 -17.98 11.99 -14.93
C HIS A 20 -19.12 11.46 -14.06
N SER A 21 -20.31 12.08 -14.14
CA SER A 21 -21.49 11.65 -13.40
C SER A 21 -21.91 10.22 -13.75
N GLY A 22 -21.84 9.83 -15.04
CA GLY A 22 -22.13 8.46 -15.47
C GLY A 22 -21.17 7.44 -14.87
N MET A 23 -19.87 7.75 -14.85
CA MET A 23 -18.85 6.92 -14.23
C MET A 23 -19.04 6.80 -12.72
N THR A 24 -19.35 7.90 -12.04
CA THR A 24 -19.62 7.90 -10.59
C THR A 24 -20.86 7.08 -10.25
N ILE A 25 -21.93 7.17 -11.04
CA ILE A 25 -23.12 6.33 -10.86
C ILE A 25 -22.74 4.86 -11.07
N ALA A 26 -22.05 4.53 -12.16
CA ALA A 26 -21.64 3.15 -12.46
C ALA A 26 -20.76 2.55 -11.37
N TYR A 27 -19.86 3.35 -10.79
CA TYR A 27 -19.00 2.95 -9.67
C TYR A 27 -19.82 2.61 -8.42
N ASN A 28 -20.86 3.37 -8.11
CA ASN A 28 -21.71 3.16 -6.93
C ASN A 28 -22.82 2.12 -7.12
N LEU A 29 -23.08 1.66 -8.36
CA LEU A 29 -24.06 0.60 -8.61
C LEU A 29 -23.62 -0.74 -7.98
N PRO A 30 -24.58 -1.60 -7.58
CA PRO A 30 -24.26 -2.95 -7.12
C PRO A 30 -23.56 -3.76 -8.22
N MET A 31 -22.82 -4.80 -7.81
CA MET A 31 -22.11 -5.65 -8.76
C MET A 31 -23.08 -6.39 -9.67
N THR A 32 -23.03 -6.09 -10.97
CA THR A 32 -23.83 -6.73 -12.03
C THR A 32 -22.88 -7.30 -13.09
N PRO A 33 -23.32 -8.27 -13.92
CA PRO A 33 -22.46 -8.82 -14.99
C PRO A 33 -21.96 -7.74 -15.97
N PHE A 34 -22.78 -6.70 -16.20
CA PHE A 34 -22.37 -5.55 -16.99
C PHE A 34 -21.28 -4.73 -16.28
N LYS A 35 -21.48 -4.38 -15.00
CA LYS A 35 -20.49 -3.65 -14.21
C LYS A 35 -19.16 -4.40 -14.13
N GLN A 36 -19.19 -5.72 -13.89
CA GLN A 36 -17.99 -6.55 -13.79
C GLN A 36 -17.10 -6.45 -15.04
N LYS A 37 -17.70 -6.39 -16.23
CA LYS A 37 -16.96 -6.27 -17.49
C LYS A 37 -16.23 -4.93 -17.62
N PHE A 38 -16.78 -3.85 -17.08
CA PHE A 38 -16.22 -2.50 -17.20
C PHE A 38 -15.52 -2.02 -15.93
N GLU A 39 -15.50 -2.82 -14.87
CA GLU A 39 -14.95 -2.42 -13.57
C GLU A 39 -13.49 -1.96 -13.62
N PRO A 40 -12.58 -2.58 -14.38
CA PRO A 40 -11.21 -2.06 -14.50
C PRO A 40 -11.16 -0.63 -15.04
N PHE A 41 -12.05 -0.29 -16.00
CA PHE A 41 -12.13 1.05 -16.57
C PHE A 41 -12.81 2.04 -15.61
N ILE A 42 -13.90 1.63 -14.97
CA ILE A 42 -14.65 2.46 -14.02
C ILE A 42 -13.78 2.81 -12.82
N SER A 43 -13.18 1.79 -12.19
CA SER A 43 -12.30 1.96 -11.03
C SER A 43 -11.06 2.79 -11.36
N SER A 44 -10.43 2.60 -12.52
CA SER A 44 -9.25 3.37 -12.92
C SER A 44 -9.55 4.86 -13.12
N TYR A 45 -10.77 5.25 -13.51
CA TYR A 45 -11.18 6.65 -13.65
C TYR A 45 -11.55 7.29 -12.30
N ILE A 46 -12.27 6.56 -11.43
CA ILE A 46 -12.80 7.11 -10.18
C ILE A 46 -11.77 7.09 -9.04
N ASN A 47 -11.07 5.98 -8.86
CA ASN A 47 -10.20 5.76 -7.70
C ASN A 47 -9.06 6.78 -7.53
N PRO A 48 -8.43 7.33 -8.59
CA PRO A 48 -7.33 8.28 -8.39
C PRO A 48 -7.75 9.59 -7.67
N LEU A 49 -9.02 10.00 -7.80
CA LEU A 49 -9.51 11.27 -7.25
C LEU A 49 -10.51 11.09 -6.11
N PHE A 50 -11.24 9.98 -6.08
CA PHE A 50 -12.34 9.74 -5.13
C PHE A 50 -12.11 8.55 -4.21
N GLN A 51 -10.85 8.18 -3.96
CA GLN A 51 -10.52 7.26 -2.87
C GLN A 51 -10.85 7.91 -1.51
N GLN A 52 -11.95 7.48 -0.90
CA GLN A 52 -12.32 7.86 0.47
C GLN A 52 -12.17 6.65 1.38
N THR A 53 -11.24 6.74 2.33
CA THR A 53 -11.07 5.73 3.37
C THR A 53 -12.10 6.00 4.47
N TRP A 54 -13.14 5.17 4.55
CA TRP A 54 -14.25 5.32 5.52
C TRP A 54 -13.89 4.96 6.97
N THR A 55 -12.62 4.70 7.26
CA THR A 55 -12.15 4.31 8.60
C THR A 55 -12.28 5.44 9.63
N LEU A 56 -12.37 6.71 9.19
CA LEU A 56 -12.48 7.86 10.08
C LEU A 56 -13.87 7.98 10.76
N PHE A 57 -14.90 7.35 10.20
CA PHE A 57 -16.28 7.42 10.71
C PHE A 57 -16.82 6.08 11.20
N ALA A 58 -15.96 5.06 11.32
CA ALA A 58 -16.37 3.79 11.91
C ALA A 58 -16.79 4.01 13.38
N PRO A 59 -17.82 3.29 13.88
CA PRO A 59 -18.26 3.38 15.28
C PRO A 59 -17.12 3.19 16.29
N THR A 60 -16.11 2.41 15.89
CA THR A 60 -14.80 2.31 16.53
C THR A 60 -13.80 3.15 15.73
N PRO A 61 -13.42 4.35 16.18
CA PRO A 61 -12.43 5.16 15.49
C PRO A 61 -11.09 4.40 15.40
N ALA A 62 -10.27 4.73 14.40
CA ALA A 62 -8.93 4.17 14.29
C ALA A 62 -8.13 4.48 15.55
N ASN A 63 -7.86 3.46 16.36
CA ASN A 63 -7.11 3.54 17.61
C ASN A 63 -5.64 3.11 17.44
N THR A 64 -5.24 2.81 16.20
CA THR A 64 -3.86 2.45 15.86
C THR A 64 -3.30 3.32 14.74
N ASN A 65 -1.99 3.52 14.79
CA ASN A 65 -1.19 3.99 13.67
C ASN A 65 -0.34 2.83 13.17
N ASN A 66 -0.50 2.49 11.90
CA ASN A 66 0.15 1.34 11.31
C ASN A 66 1.28 1.79 10.38
N ASN A 67 2.39 1.07 10.41
CA ASN A 67 3.58 1.44 9.66
C ASN A 67 4.30 0.20 9.12
N LEU A 68 4.50 0.16 7.81
CA LEU A 68 5.35 -0.83 7.16
C LEU A 68 6.80 -0.35 7.17
N GLN A 69 7.67 -1.18 7.73
CA GLN A 69 9.11 -0.93 7.83
C GLN A 69 9.91 -1.98 7.07
N VAL A 70 11.08 -1.60 6.58
CA VAL A 70 12.04 -2.49 5.92
C VAL A 70 13.39 -2.42 6.61
N LYS A 71 14.01 -3.58 6.76
CA LYS A 71 15.41 -3.76 7.12
C LYS A 71 16.15 -4.39 5.95
N ILE A 72 17.31 -3.85 5.64
CA ILE A 72 18.05 -4.15 4.42
C ILE A 72 19.36 -4.81 4.82
N TYR A 73 19.68 -5.91 4.17
CA TYR A 73 20.95 -6.60 4.31
C TYR A 73 21.73 -6.38 3.02
N PHE A 74 22.89 -5.75 3.13
CA PHE A 74 23.68 -5.28 2.00
C PHE A 74 25.17 -5.49 2.25
N GLU A 75 25.94 -5.46 1.18
CA GLU A 75 27.40 -5.56 1.25
C GLU A 75 28.05 -4.23 0.88
N GLU A 76 28.93 -3.73 1.74
CA GLU A 76 29.68 -2.50 1.54
C GLU A 76 31.14 -2.79 1.88
N GLU A 77 32.05 -2.50 0.95
CA GLU A 77 33.50 -2.74 1.09
C GLU A 77 33.87 -4.20 1.46
N GLY A 78 33.06 -5.18 1.04
CA GLY A 78 33.27 -6.60 1.35
C GLY A 78 32.77 -7.04 2.73
N HIS A 79 32.11 -6.14 3.47
CA HIS A 79 31.50 -6.42 4.76
C HIS A 79 29.97 -6.51 4.64
N LYS A 80 29.40 -7.54 5.29
CA LYS A 80 27.94 -7.67 5.42
C LYS A 80 27.44 -6.68 6.46
N ASN A 81 26.62 -5.74 6.02
CA ASN A 81 26.00 -4.71 6.83
C ASN A 81 24.48 -4.89 6.87
N VAL A 82 23.88 -4.36 7.92
CA VAL A 82 22.43 -4.39 8.14
C VAL A 82 21.98 -2.97 8.44
N SER A 83 20.95 -2.50 7.75
CA SER A 83 20.38 -1.17 8.00
C SER A 83 19.58 -1.15 9.31
N ASP A 84 19.37 0.05 9.84
CA ASP A 84 18.26 0.30 10.74
C ASP A 84 16.91 0.02 10.06
N TRP A 85 15.84 -0.07 10.86
CA TRP A 85 14.48 -0.14 10.32
C TRP A 85 14.11 1.18 9.67
N ILE A 86 13.74 1.12 8.39
CA ILE A 86 13.34 2.27 7.61
C ILE A 86 11.84 2.18 7.37
N SER A 87 11.08 3.20 7.78
CA SER A 87 9.64 3.26 7.46
C SER A 87 9.43 3.52 5.97
N ILE A 88 8.82 2.54 5.30
CA ILE A 88 8.37 2.66 3.92
C ILE A 88 7.14 3.59 3.87
N THR A 89 6.21 3.41 4.82
CA THR A 89 4.98 4.21 4.91
C THR A 89 5.30 5.70 5.02
N ASP A 90 6.26 6.11 5.87
CA ASP A 90 6.66 7.51 6.02
C ASP A 90 7.31 8.08 4.77
N ILE A 91 8.13 7.28 4.08
CA ILE A 91 8.76 7.69 2.81
C ILE A 91 7.69 8.00 1.77
N PHE A 92 6.67 7.14 1.64
CA PHE A 92 5.57 7.37 0.69
C PHE A 92 4.71 8.56 1.08
N ASN A 93 4.30 8.66 2.35
CA ASN A 93 3.46 9.76 2.84
C ASN A 93 4.16 11.11 2.68
N LYS A 94 5.46 11.20 2.98
CA LYS A 94 6.27 12.42 2.80
C LYS A 94 6.45 12.80 1.33
N GLN A 95 6.45 11.83 0.42
CA GLN A 95 6.53 12.11 -1.01
C GLN A 95 5.17 12.48 -1.60
N ALA A 96 4.10 11.79 -1.18
CA ALA A 96 2.73 12.08 -1.58
C ALA A 96 2.29 13.49 -1.13
N SER A 97 2.68 13.91 0.08
CA SER A 97 2.32 15.24 0.59
C SER A 97 2.97 16.41 -0.16
N LYS A 98 4.08 16.17 -0.87
CA LYS A 98 4.76 17.21 -1.66
C LYS A 98 4.07 17.51 -2.98
N SER A 99 3.36 16.56 -3.58
CA SER A 99 2.65 16.78 -4.84
C SER A 99 1.56 15.74 -5.05
N TYR A 100 0.31 16.22 -5.13
CA TYR A 100 -0.89 15.40 -5.33
C TYR A 100 -0.89 14.63 -6.66
N SER A 101 -0.22 15.15 -7.70
CA SER A 101 -0.18 14.54 -9.03
C SER A 101 0.99 13.57 -9.23
N HIS A 102 1.84 13.34 -8.21
CA HIS A 102 2.96 12.41 -8.34
C HIS A 102 2.49 10.97 -8.15
N PRO A 103 3.03 9.97 -8.87
CA PRO A 103 2.76 8.54 -8.67
C PRO A 103 2.75 8.08 -7.20
N TYR A 104 3.52 8.76 -6.33
CA TYR A 104 3.58 8.49 -4.90
C TYR A 104 2.25 8.63 -4.16
N HIS A 105 1.32 9.46 -4.66
CA HIS A 105 -0.01 9.58 -4.07
C HIS A 105 -0.83 8.29 -4.25
N ASN A 106 -0.88 7.78 -5.49
CA ASN A 106 -1.53 6.49 -5.79
C ASN A 106 -0.86 5.34 -5.04
N PHE A 107 0.47 5.38 -4.93
CA PHE A 107 1.26 4.38 -4.21
C PHE A 107 1.03 4.40 -2.70
N SER A 108 0.92 5.58 -2.08
CA SER A 108 0.53 5.74 -0.67
C SER A 108 -0.85 5.14 -0.42
N GLY A 109 -1.84 5.46 -1.28
CA GLY A 109 -3.18 4.88 -1.19
C GLY A 109 -3.20 3.35 -1.37
N THR A 110 -2.41 2.81 -2.30
CA THR A 110 -2.27 1.36 -2.48
C THR A 110 -1.60 0.71 -1.28
N LEU A 111 -0.53 1.29 -0.73
CA LEU A 111 0.14 0.76 0.46
C LEU A 111 -0.85 0.64 1.62
N ILE A 112 -1.58 1.72 1.94
CA ILE A 112 -2.61 1.73 3.00
C ILE A 112 -3.67 0.64 2.78
N GLN A 113 -4.14 0.44 1.55
CA GLN A 113 -5.10 -0.62 1.26
C GLN A 113 -4.50 -2.01 1.52
N MET A 114 -3.26 -2.22 1.09
CA MET A 114 -2.56 -3.49 1.27
C MET A 114 -2.18 -3.76 2.73
N GLU A 115 -2.03 -2.72 3.57
CA GLU A 115 -1.78 -2.88 5.01
C GLU A 115 -2.86 -3.76 5.67
N SER A 116 -4.13 -3.58 5.30
CA SER A 116 -5.22 -4.44 5.78
C SER A 116 -5.10 -5.91 5.32
N LEU A 117 -4.53 -6.13 4.13
CA LEU A 117 -4.38 -7.46 3.53
C LEU A 117 -3.17 -8.21 4.08
N ILE A 118 -2.17 -7.51 4.61
CA ILE A 118 -0.97 -8.14 5.19
C ILE A 118 -1.07 -8.42 6.67
N LEU A 119 -1.97 -7.75 7.40
CA LEU A 119 -2.13 -7.96 8.84
C LEU A 119 -2.40 -9.42 9.18
N GLY A 120 -3.39 -10.04 8.53
CA GLY A 120 -3.70 -11.46 8.72
C GLY A 120 -2.51 -12.39 8.42
N PRO A 121 -1.92 -12.32 7.22
CA PRO A 121 -0.74 -13.08 6.84
C PRO A 121 0.48 -12.83 7.73
N ALA A 122 0.70 -11.59 8.18
CA ALA A 122 1.81 -11.25 9.05
C ALA A 122 1.65 -11.92 10.40
N ILE A 123 0.44 -11.90 10.99
CA ILE A 123 0.15 -12.56 12.26
C ILE A 123 0.30 -14.08 12.14
N SER A 124 -0.21 -14.70 11.06
CA SER A 124 -0.06 -16.15 10.87
C SER A 124 1.41 -16.54 10.72
N LEU A 125 2.17 -15.80 9.91
CA LEU A 125 3.59 -16.08 9.68
C LEU A 125 4.47 -15.79 10.89
N ASP A 126 4.17 -14.77 11.71
CA ASP A 126 4.92 -14.48 12.92
C ASP A 126 4.77 -15.63 13.93
N ASN A 127 3.55 -16.15 14.10
CA ASN A 127 3.29 -17.36 14.90
C ASN A 127 3.99 -18.61 14.32
N GLU A 128 3.91 -18.82 13.00
CA GLU A 128 4.59 -19.96 12.36
C GLU A 128 6.12 -19.87 12.44
N THR A 129 6.71 -18.67 12.36
CA THR A 129 8.16 -18.46 12.50
C THR A 129 8.64 -18.79 13.92
N ILE A 130 7.76 -18.63 14.92
CA ILE A 130 8.02 -19.04 16.31
C ILE A 130 7.97 -20.57 16.46
N GLU A 131 7.05 -21.23 15.76
CA GLU A 131 6.84 -22.69 15.86
C GLU A 131 7.72 -23.52 14.93
N SER A 132 8.12 -22.99 13.78
CA SER A 132 8.94 -23.64 12.76
C SER A 132 9.97 -22.67 12.17
N PRO A 133 11.28 -22.92 12.33
CA PRO A 133 12.33 -22.11 11.70
C PRO A 133 12.41 -22.33 10.18
N GLU A 134 11.71 -23.33 9.62
CA GLU A 134 11.64 -23.54 8.19
C GLU A 134 10.53 -22.69 7.56
N PHE A 135 10.99 -21.73 6.76
CA PHE A 135 10.22 -20.80 5.95
C PHE A 135 9.20 -21.50 5.02
N PRO A 136 7.95 -21.03 4.91
CA PRO A 136 6.98 -21.61 4.00
C PRO A 136 7.39 -21.35 2.54
N LYS A 137 7.95 -22.38 1.88
CA LYS A 137 8.44 -22.33 0.49
C LYS A 137 7.39 -21.87 -0.53
N ASN A 138 6.10 -21.89 -0.16
CA ASN A 138 4.96 -21.50 -0.99
C ASN A 138 4.21 -20.26 -0.44
N MET A 139 4.80 -19.47 0.45
CA MET A 139 4.14 -18.31 1.07
C MET A 139 3.47 -17.38 0.06
N PHE A 140 4.13 -17.06 -1.06
CA PHE A 140 3.53 -16.19 -2.08
C PHE A 140 2.37 -16.84 -2.83
N ASN A 141 2.29 -18.17 -2.88
CA ASN A 141 1.13 -18.85 -3.45
C ASN A 141 -0.08 -18.76 -2.51
N GLU A 142 0.17 -18.83 -1.20
CA GLU A 142 -0.87 -18.72 -0.17
C GLU A 142 -1.31 -17.26 0.05
N TYR A 143 -0.35 -16.34 0.02
CA TYR A 143 -0.52 -14.91 0.25
C TYR A 143 0.10 -14.07 -0.87
N PRO A 144 -0.51 -14.01 -2.07
CA PRO A 144 0.05 -13.33 -3.24
C PRO A 144 0.29 -11.82 -3.04
N TYR A 145 -0.47 -11.18 -2.15
CA TYR A 145 -0.28 -9.76 -1.81
C TYR A 145 1.04 -9.49 -1.09
N LEU A 146 1.62 -10.49 -0.38
CA LEU A 146 2.92 -10.34 0.26
C LEU A 146 4.02 -10.14 -0.79
N GLU A 147 4.00 -10.90 -1.88
CA GLU A 147 4.98 -10.75 -2.96
C GLU A 147 4.97 -9.31 -3.49
N THR A 148 3.78 -8.77 -3.73
CA THR A 148 3.61 -7.40 -4.23
C THR A 148 4.23 -6.36 -3.28
N ILE A 149 4.09 -6.54 -1.97
CA ILE A 149 4.69 -5.64 -0.98
C ILE A 149 6.22 -5.78 -0.91
N TYR A 150 6.75 -7.00 -1.00
CA TYR A 150 8.19 -7.20 -1.08
C TYR A 150 8.77 -6.56 -2.34
N GLN A 151 8.09 -6.70 -3.49
CA GLN A 151 8.48 -6.02 -4.72
C GLN A 151 8.43 -4.50 -4.56
N PHE A 152 7.41 -3.98 -3.88
CA PHE A 152 7.27 -2.56 -3.63
C PHE A 152 8.37 -1.99 -2.73
N ALA A 153 8.69 -2.69 -1.64
CA ALA A 153 9.83 -2.37 -0.79
C ALA A 153 11.15 -2.39 -1.58
N ASN A 154 11.35 -3.41 -2.44
CA ASN A 154 12.53 -3.56 -3.27
C ASN A 154 12.75 -2.37 -4.22
N VAL A 155 11.69 -1.74 -4.73
CA VAL A 155 11.80 -0.52 -5.56
C VAL A 155 12.50 0.61 -4.77
N ILE A 156 12.15 0.80 -3.49
CA ILE A 156 12.80 1.81 -2.64
C ILE A 156 14.23 1.39 -2.30
N VAL A 157 14.42 0.11 -1.94
CA VAL A 157 15.74 -0.40 -1.54
C VAL A 157 16.76 -0.22 -2.67
N LYS A 158 16.41 -0.59 -3.91
CA LYS A 158 17.31 -0.43 -5.06
C LYS A 158 17.68 1.02 -5.38
N GLN A 159 16.84 1.99 -5.04
CA GLN A 159 17.16 3.39 -5.25
C GLN A 159 18.24 3.91 -4.28
N LYS A 160 18.39 3.28 -3.12
CA LYS A 160 19.27 3.77 -2.04
C LYS A 160 20.44 2.82 -1.71
N TYR A 161 20.30 1.54 -2.00
CA TYR A 161 21.27 0.48 -1.67
C TYR A 161 21.50 -0.42 -2.89
N GLU A 162 22.53 -0.12 -3.68
CA GLU A 162 22.86 -0.85 -4.92
C GLU A 162 23.23 -2.32 -4.66
N ASN A 163 23.92 -2.61 -3.55
CA ASN A 163 24.42 -3.94 -3.18
C ASN A 163 23.55 -4.67 -2.14
N ALA A 164 22.24 -4.37 -2.10
CA ALA A 164 21.32 -5.09 -1.25
C ALA A 164 21.13 -6.53 -1.76
N HIS A 165 21.19 -7.52 -0.85
CA HIS A 165 21.01 -8.93 -1.19
C HIS A 165 19.71 -9.52 -0.63
N SER A 166 19.26 -9.06 0.54
CA SER A 166 17.99 -9.50 1.14
C SER A 166 17.32 -8.38 1.92
N ILE A 167 16.02 -8.49 2.09
CA ILE A 167 15.21 -7.55 2.86
C ILE A 167 14.32 -8.29 3.83
N GLN A 168 14.06 -7.67 4.97
CA GLN A 168 13.05 -8.10 5.93
C GLN A 168 12.02 -7.00 6.07
N LEU A 169 10.74 -7.38 6.07
CA LEU A 169 9.67 -6.44 6.36
C LEU A 169 9.18 -6.61 7.79
N ARG A 170 8.66 -5.53 8.35
CA ARG A 170 8.01 -5.52 9.66
C ARG A 170 6.77 -4.66 9.56
N TYR A 171 5.68 -5.16 10.11
CA TYR A 171 4.50 -4.38 10.37
C TYR A 171 4.52 -3.88 11.81
N SER A 172 4.46 -2.56 12.00
CA SER A 172 4.43 -1.93 13.31
C SER A 172 3.07 -1.32 13.55
N ILE A 173 2.42 -1.72 14.63
CA ILE A 173 1.13 -1.20 15.10
C ILE A 173 1.40 -0.39 16.36
N GLU A 174 1.10 0.90 16.31
CA GLU A 174 1.17 1.82 17.43
C GLU A 174 -0.24 2.03 17.96
N TYR A 175 -0.50 1.60 19.19
CA TYR A 175 -1.79 1.82 19.85
C TYR A 175 -1.78 3.17 20.55
N PHE A 176 -2.76 4.01 20.21
CA PHE A 176 -2.91 5.34 20.77
C PHE A 176 -3.35 5.25 22.25
N PRO A 177 -2.65 5.93 23.18
CA PRO A 177 -2.96 5.87 24.60
C PRO A 177 -4.34 6.43 24.95
N GLU A 178 -4.89 7.32 24.11
CA GLU A 178 -6.21 7.94 24.29
C GLU A 178 -7.38 6.94 24.21
N TYR A 179 -7.14 5.73 23.68
CA TYR A 179 -8.13 4.67 23.55
C TYR A 179 -7.86 3.46 24.47
N GLY A 180 -6.82 3.53 25.32
CA GLY A 180 -6.54 2.57 26.39
C GLY A 180 -7.10 3.04 27.73
N ASP A 181 -6.88 2.26 28.80
CA ASP A 181 -7.21 2.69 30.16
C ASP A 181 -6.40 3.95 30.51
N GLN A 182 -7.04 4.95 31.14
CA GLN A 182 -6.43 6.27 31.35
C GLN A 182 -5.09 6.18 32.10
N GLY A 183 -3.99 6.49 31.39
CA GLY A 183 -2.63 6.55 31.94
C GLY A 183 -1.63 5.56 31.33
N GLU A 184 -2.02 4.72 30.38
CA GLU A 184 -1.08 3.84 29.68
C GLU A 184 -0.21 4.60 28.67
N ALA A 185 1.07 4.23 28.58
CA ALA A 185 1.99 4.73 27.55
C ALA A 185 1.67 4.11 26.19
N THR A 186 2.02 4.80 25.10
CA THR A 186 1.90 4.29 23.73
C THR A 186 2.50 2.88 23.62
N LYS A 187 1.68 1.90 23.23
CA LYS A 187 2.10 0.51 23.08
C LYS A 187 2.43 0.23 21.61
N TYR A 188 3.57 -0.40 21.36
CA TYR A 188 3.94 -0.87 20.04
C TYR A 188 3.84 -2.39 19.96
N GLU A 189 3.23 -2.87 18.89
CA GLU A 189 3.25 -4.27 18.49
C GLU A 189 4.00 -4.38 17.17
N HIS A 190 4.92 -5.32 17.09
CA HIS A 190 5.77 -5.52 15.92
C HIS A 190 5.61 -6.94 15.43
N ILE A 191 5.17 -7.07 14.20
CA ILE A 191 4.97 -8.35 13.52
C ILE A 191 6.06 -8.45 12.46
N ASN A 192 7.00 -9.38 12.62
CA ASN A 192 8.11 -9.48 11.68
C ASN A 192 7.70 -10.42 10.56
N LEU A 193 7.79 -9.92 9.32
CA LEU A 193 7.69 -10.78 8.18
C LEU A 193 9.05 -11.45 7.92
N PRO A 194 9.06 -12.57 7.19
CA PRO A 194 10.31 -13.28 6.93
C PRO A 194 11.36 -12.50 6.13
N ILE A 195 12.60 -12.97 6.15
CA ILE A 195 13.67 -12.42 5.31
C ILE A 195 13.58 -13.02 3.92
N ILE A 196 13.57 -12.18 2.88
CA ILE A 196 13.52 -12.61 1.47
C ILE A 196 14.76 -12.14 0.72
N GLU A 197 15.37 -13.05 -0.05
CA GLU A 197 16.42 -12.70 -1.00
C GLU A 197 15.87 -11.90 -2.18
N LEU A 198 16.49 -10.77 -2.52
CA LEU A 198 16.02 -9.91 -3.61
C LEU A 198 16.04 -10.61 -4.98
N LYS A 199 16.88 -11.64 -5.13
CA LYS A 199 16.94 -12.46 -6.36
C LYS A 199 15.71 -13.35 -6.54
N SER A 200 15.07 -13.81 -5.47
CA SER A 200 13.86 -14.66 -5.58
C SER A 200 12.66 -13.86 -6.06
N LEU A 201 12.56 -12.58 -5.65
CA LEU A 201 11.51 -11.64 -6.07
C LEU A 201 11.53 -11.30 -7.57
N MET A 202 12.63 -11.57 -8.28
CA MET A 202 12.75 -11.29 -9.72
C MET A 202 12.34 -12.49 -10.60
N LYS A 203 12.11 -13.67 -10.04
CA LYS A 203 11.78 -14.89 -10.80
C LYS A 203 10.31 -15.02 -11.22
N GLY A 204 9.42 -14.17 -10.71
CA GLY A 204 7.98 -14.21 -11.01
C GLY A 204 7.55 -13.58 -12.34
N ASN A 205 8.49 -13.20 -13.22
CA ASN A 205 8.22 -12.41 -14.44
C ASN A 205 8.53 -13.17 -15.74
N ASN A 206 8.28 -14.49 -15.76
CA ASN A 206 8.38 -15.34 -16.96
C ASN A 206 7.02 -15.92 -17.34
#